data_AF-X5U5X6-F1
#
_entry.id   AF-X5U5X6-F1
#
_cell.length_a   1.000
_cell.length_b   1.000
_cell.length_c   1.000
_cell.angle_alpha   90.00
_cell.angle_beta   90.00
_cell.angle_gamma   90.00
#
_symmetry.space_group_name_H-M   'P 1'
#
loop_
_entity.id
_entity.type
_entity.pdbx_description
1 polymer ?
#
loop_
_entity_poly.entity_id
_entity_poly.type
_entity_poly.pdbx_seq_one_letter_code
_entity_poly.pdbx_strand_id
1 'polypeptide(L)'
;MLPDNFGFCVSHAHLLLHRMRDMWTGLPLMHQLVRDAIDRNSEDWMVMALGQLFHPTNDHSPFPAAERFAMGKELSEHILALNPPQGDGPKLRSYPAIARYYHENSNKGRAIELVELAIKSL
;
A
#
# COMPACT_ATOMS: atom_id res chain seq x y z
N MET A 1 8.69 -14.48 9.35
CA MET A 1 9.20 -13.10 9.33
C MET A 1 10.03 -12.92 8.09
N LEU A 2 9.74 -11.88 7.32
CA LEU A 2 10.58 -11.52 6.19
C LEU A 2 11.94 -10.98 6.68
N PRO A 3 13.00 -11.01 5.84
CA PRO A 3 14.27 -10.38 6.18
C PRO A 3 14.06 -8.93 6.66
N ASP A 4 14.83 -8.47 7.64
CA ASP A 4 14.71 -7.08 8.13
C ASP A 4 15.02 -6.03 7.06
N ASN A 5 15.69 -6.43 5.98
CA ASN A 5 15.87 -5.57 4.83
C ASN A 5 14.59 -5.49 4.00
N PHE A 6 13.86 -4.42 4.29
CA PHE A 6 12.67 -3.95 3.58
C PHE A 6 12.79 -4.02 2.04
N GLY A 7 13.92 -3.55 1.49
CA GLY A 7 14.13 -3.49 0.03
C GLY A 7 14.09 -4.87 -0.62
N PHE A 8 14.72 -5.87 0.01
CA PHE A 8 14.65 -7.25 -0.47
C PHE A 8 13.23 -7.81 -0.45
N CYS A 9 12.46 -7.51 0.60
CA CYS A 9 11.08 -7.99 0.75
C CYS A 9 10.19 -7.46 -0.37
N VAL A 10 10.28 -6.16 -0.65
CA VAL A 10 9.50 -5.53 -1.71
C VAL A 10 9.96 -5.97 -3.10
N SER A 11 11.26 -6.09 -3.34
CA SER A 11 11.76 -6.63 -4.62
C SER A 11 11.31 -8.07 -4.85
N HIS A 12 11.29 -8.89 -3.81
CA HIS A 12 10.81 -10.27 -3.89
C HIS A 12 9.31 -10.33 -4.21
N ALA A 13 8.49 -9.55 -3.49
CA ALA A 13 7.07 -9.43 -3.79
C ALA A 13 6.83 -8.93 -5.21
N HIS A 14 7.54 -7.89 -5.64
CA HIS A 14 7.41 -7.32 -6.98
C HIS A 14 7.74 -8.33 -8.08
N LEU A 15 8.80 -9.12 -7.90
CA LEU A 15 9.20 -10.16 -8.83
C LEU A 15 8.07 -11.20 -8.99
N LEU A 16 7.56 -11.74 -7.89
CA LEU A 16 6.54 -12.78 -7.93
C LEU A 16 5.21 -12.25 -8.47
N LEU A 17 4.74 -11.11 -7.95
CA LEU A 17 3.42 -10.56 -8.25
C LEU A 17 3.33 -9.99 -9.67
N HIS A 18 4.34 -9.23 -10.11
CA HIS A 18 4.21 -8.40 -11.31
C HIS A 18 5.09 -8.85 -12.48
N ARG A 19 6.24 -9.49 -12.21
CA ARG A 19 7.14 -9.98 -13.28
C ARG A 19 6.84 -11.41 -13.66
N MET A 20 6.74 -12.30 -12.68
CA MET A 20 6.44 -13.72 -12.90
C MET A 20 4.94 -13.99 -12.95
N ARG A 21 4.12 -13.14 -12.30
CA ARG A 21 2.68 -13.32 -12.12
C ARG A 21 2.35 -14.65 -11.44
N ASP A 22 3.25 -15.09 -10.56
CA ASP A 22 3.06 -16.28 -9.73
C ASP A 22 2.23 -15.90 -8.51
N MET A 23 0.91 -15.94 -8.66
CA MET A 23 -0.02 -15.64 -7.57
C MET A 23 -0.05 -16.74 -6.50
N TRP A 24 0.33 -17.98 -6.84
CA TRP A 24 0.37 -19.07 -5.88
C TRP A 24 1.41 -18.80 -4.80
N THR A 25 2.60 -18.32 -5.19
CA THR A 25 3.66 -17.96 -4.24
C THR A 25 3.55 -16.50 -3.79
N GLY A 26 3.15 -15.61 -4.69
CA GLY A 26 3.15 -14.16 -4.46
C GLY A 26 2.06 -13.68 -3.50
N LEU A 27 0.86 -14.27 -3.52
CA LEU A 27 -0.23 -13.83 -2.65
C LEU A 27 0.04 -14.11 -1.16
N PRO A 28 0.47 -15.31 -0.74
CA PRO A 28 0.88 -15.54 0.65
C PRO A 28 2.00 -14.61 1.10
N LEU A 29 2.98 -14.34 0.22
CA LEU A 29 4.06 -13.40 0.49
C LEU A 29 3.51 -11.98 0.70
N MET A 30 2.54 -11.55 -0.11
CA MET A 30 1.91 -10.24 0.01
C MET A 30 1.17 -10.10 1.34
N HIS A 31 0.42 -11.12 1.77
CA HIS A 31 -0.22 -11.14 3.09
C HIS A 31 0.79 -11.01 4.23
N GLN A 32 1.91 -11.74 4.14
CA GLN A 32 2.96 -11.64 5.15
C GLN A 32 3.62 -10.26 5.13
N LEU A 33 3.81 -9.64 3.96
CA LEU A 33 4.36 -8.29 3.84
C LEU A 33 3.43 -7.25 4.48
N VAL A 34 2.12 -7.33 4.27
CA VAL A 34 1.12 -6.46 4.93
C VAL A 34 1.19 -6.60 6.44
N ARG A 35 1.17 -7.85 6.93
CA ARG A 35 1.26 -8.12 8.36
C ARG A 35 2.56 -7.60 8.97
N ASP A 36 3.70 -7.92 8.35
CA ASP A 36 5.01 -7.47 8.84
C ASP A 36 5.10 -5.92 8.82
N ALA A 37 4.50 -5.23 7.84
CA ALA A 37 4.45 -3.77 7.80
C ALA A 37 3.64 -3.16 8.95
N ILE A 38 2.47 -3.74 9.26
CA ILE A 38 1.60 -3.33 10.36
C ILE A 38 2.25 -3.64 11.71
N ASP A 39 2.77 -4.85 11.90
CA ASP A 39 3.42 -5.29 13.14
C ASP A 39 4.65 -4.43 13.48
N ARG A 40 5.38 -3.96 12.45
CA ARG A 40 6.50 -3.02 12.60
C ARG A 40 6.05 -1.57 12.86
N ASN A 41 4.76 -1.28 12.74
CA ASN A 41 4.19 0.06 12.88
C ASN A 41 4.90 1.12 12.02
N SER A 42 5.31 0.74 10.80
CA SER A 42 6.15 1.56 9.94
C SER A 42 5.37 2.07 8.73
N GLU A 43 5.15 3.39 8.67
CA GLU A 43 4.48 4.05 7.56
C GLU A 43 5.16 3.75 6.21
N ASP A 44 6.49 3.80 6.14
CA ASP A 44 7.24 3.51 4.91
C ASP A 44 7.01 2.07 4.40
N TRP A 45 6.99 1.08 5.31
CA TRP A 45 6.69 -0.31 4.92
C TRP A 45 5.27 -0.45 4.38
N MET A 46 4.30 0.17 5.05
CA MET A 46 2.89 0.11 4.65
C MET A 46 2.64 0.81 3.31
N VAL A 47 3.26 1.97 3.07
CA VAL A 47 3.17 2.70 1.80
C VAL A 47 3.70 1.86 0.64
N MET A 48 4.76 1.10 0.87
CA MET A 48 5.38 0.29 -0.16
C MET A 48 4.62 -1.01 -0.43
N ALA A 49 4.02 -1.60 0.61
CA ALA A 49 3.04 -2.66 0.47
C ALA A 49 1.81 -2.19 -0.34
N LEU A 50 1.27 -1.00 -0.04
CA LEU A 50 0.21 -0.38 -0.87
C LEU A 50 0.66 -0.18 -2.32
N GLY A 51 1.94 0.14 -2.54
CA GLY A 51 2.53 0.22 -3.87
C GLY A 51 2.41 -1.10 -4.65
N GLN A 52 2.67 -2.25 -4.03
CA GLN A 52 2.47 -3.54 -4.72
C GLN A 52 1.02 -3.78 -5.12
N LEU A 53 0.06 -3.24 -4.36
CA LEU A 53 -1.37 -3.48 -4.59
C LEU A 53 -2.04 -2.47 -5.54
N PHE A 54 -1.56 -1.22 -5.61
CA PHE A 54 -2.26 -0.11 -6.29
C PHE A 54 -1.33 0.84 -7.07
N HIS A 55 -0.05 0.49 -7.28
CA HIS A 55 0.79 1.33 -8.14
C HIS A 55 0.29 1.26 -9.59
N PRO A 56 0.09 2.41 -10.28
CA PRO A 56 -0.57 2.46 -11.58
C PRO A 56 0.23 1.83 -12.73
N THR A 57 1.52 1.58 -12.52
CA THR A 57 2.40 0.95 -13.53
C THR A 57 2.33 -0.57 -13.52
N ASN A 58 1.68 -1.16 -12.52
CA ASN A 58 1.63 -2.59 -12.34
C ASN A 58 0.32 -3.14 -12.90
N ASP A 59 0.39 -4.29 -13.56
CA ASP A 59 -0.80 -5.04 -13.98
C ASP A 59 -1.33 -5.84 -12.78
N HIS A 60 -2.47 -5.41 -12.26
CA HIS A 60 -3.14 -6.04 -11.11
C HIS A 60 -4.24 -7.02 -11.51
N SER A 61 -4.44 -7.28 -12.82
CA SER A 61 -5.46 -8.23 -13.28
C SER A 61 -5.32 -9.66 -12.75
N PRO A 62 -4.11 -10.19 -12.41
CA PRO A 62 -3.98 -11.52 -11.82
C PRO A 62 -4.40 -11.59 -10.35
N PHE A 63 -4.52 -10.47 -9.65
CA PHE A 63 -4.86 -10.46 -8.23
C PHE A 63 -6.33 -10.78 -7.99
N PRO A 64 -6.66 -11.60 -6.97
CA PRO A 64 -8.02 -11.68 -6.46
C PRO A 64 -8.46 -10.30 -5.94
N ALA A 65 -9.45 -9.70 -6.61
CA ALA A 65 -9.84 -8.30 -6.34
C ALA A 65 -10.23 -8.07 -4.87
N ALA A 66 -11.05 -8.96 -4.30
CA ALA A 66 -11.51 -8.85 -2.92
C ALA A 66 -10.34 -8.81 -1.91
N GLU A 67 -9.36 -9.70 -2.06
CA GLU A 67 -8.20 -9.76 -1.17
C GLU A 67 -7.28 -8.55 -1.34
N ARG A 68 -7.05 -8.12 -2.59
CA ARG A 68 -6.27 -6.92 -2.89
C ARG A 68 -6.87 -5.67 -2.23
N PHE A 69 -8.18 -5.49 -2.34
CA PHE A 69 -8.89 -4.37 -1.72
C PHE A 69 -8.98 -4.49 -0.19
N ALA A 70 -9.09 -5.70 0.36
CA ALA A 70 -9.07 -5.91 1.80
C ALA A 70 -7.72 -5.51 2.42
N MET A 71 -6.60 -5.99 1.84
CA MET A 71 -5.25 -5.58 2.26
C MET A 71 -5.01 -4.08 2.07
N GLY A 72 -5.50 -3.51 0.95
CA GLY A 72 -5.42 -2.08 0.69
C GLY A 72 -6.15 -1.23 1.74
N LYS A 73 -7.32 -1.68 2.15
CA LYS A 73 -8.11 -1.04 3.20
C LYS A 73 -7.35 -1.05 4.54
N GLU A 74 -6.87 -2.22 4.95
CA GLU A 74 -6.16 -2.41 6.21
C GLU A 74 -4.93 -1.50 6.31
N LEU A 75 -4.06 -1.53 5.28
CA LEU A 75 -2.89 -0.64 5.22
C LEU A 75 -3.27 0.84 5.26
N SER A 76 -4.31 1.23 4.52
CA SER A 76 -4.76 2.63 4.46
C SER A 76 -5.26 3.11 5.83
N GLU A 77 -6.02 2.29 6.54
CA GLU A 77 -6.53 2.61 7.88
C GLU A 77 -5.38 2.74 8.90
N HIS A 78 -4.41 1.83 8.86
CA HIS A 78 -3.24 1.89 9.74
C HIS A 78 -2.35 3.11 9.47
N ILE A 79 -2.10 3.44 8.19
CA ILE A 79 -1.33 4.65 7.85
C ILE A 79 -2.06 5.91 8.33
N LEU A 80 -3.38 6.02 8.12
CA LEU A 80 -4.15 7.18 8.57
C LEU A 80 -4.25 7.27 10.09
N ALA A 81 -4.17 6.16 10.81
CA ALA A 81 -4.07 6.16 12.26
C ALA A 81 -2.70 6.66 12.74
N LEU A 82 -1.61 6.29 12.03
CA LEU A 82 -0.25 6.72 12.36
C LEU A 82 0.03 8.18 12.02
N ASN A 83 -0.47 8.63 10.88
CA ASN A 83 -0.27 9.96 10.34
C ASN A 83 -1.66 10.59 10.06
N PRO A 84 -2.36 11.03 11.11
CA PRO A 84 -3.72 11.53 10.96
C PRO A 84 -3.77 12.85 10.17
N PRO A 85 -4.89 13.14 9.47
CA PRO A 85 -5.06 14.38 8.69
C PRO A 85 -4.76 15.66 9.45
N GLN A 86 -5.08 15.70 10.74
CA GLN A 86 -4.90 16.85 11.62
C GLN A 86 -3.50 16.95 12.23
N GLY A 87 -2.65 15.93 12.06
CA GLY A 87 -1.29 15.94 12.58
C GLY A 87 -0.31 16.69 11.67
N ASP A 88 0.84 17.07 12.23
CA ASP A 88 1.90 17.81 11.51
C ASP A 88 2.86 16.89 10.72
N GLY A 89 2.58 15.58 10.69
CA GLY A 89 3.39 14.62 9.96
C GLY A 89 3.41 14.87 8.44
N PRO A 90 4.51 14.54 7.76
CA PRO A 90 4.61 14.70 6.31
C PRO A 90 3.62 13.78 5.60
N LYS A 91 2.82 14.31 4.67
CA LYS A 91 1.77 13.52 3.97
C LYS A 91 2.15 13.14 2.55
N LEU A 92 3.24 13.71 2.03
CA LEU A 92 3.64 13.61 0.63
C LEU A 92 3.83 12.18 0.13
N ARG A 93 4.30 11.25 0.97
CA ARG A 93 4.53 9.86 0.58
C ARG A 93 3.29 8.99 0.72
N SER A 94 2.63 9.06 1.87
CA SER A 94 1.56 8.15 2.24
C SER A 94 0.21 8.50 1.62
N TYR A 95 -0.16 9.78 1.60
CA TYR A 95 -1.49 10.18 1.17
C TYR A 95 -1.74 9.91 -0.31
N PRO A 96 -0.77 10.16 -1.22
CA PRO A 96 -0.93 9.74 -2.62
C PRO A 96 -1.03 8.22 -2.81
N ALA A 97 -0.38 7.42 -1.96
CA ALA A 97 -0.51 5.96 -2.02
C ALA A 97 -1.91 5.50 -1.59
N ILE A 98 -2.45 6.07 -0.50
CA ILE A 98 -3.81 5.80 -0.03
C ILE A 98 -4.86 6.32 -1.03
N ALA A 99 -4.61 7.47 -1.67
CA ALA A 99 -5.50 8.03 -2.68
C ALA A 99 -5.70 7.08 -3.87
N ARG A 100 -4.65 6.34 -4.29
CA ARG A 100 -4.75 5.33 -5.35
C ARG A 100 -5.70 4.20 -4.97
N TYR A 101 -5.61 3.71 -3.74
CA TYR A 101 -6.55 2.73 -3.20
C TYR A 101 -8.00 3.25 -3.29
N TYR A 102 -8.28 4.45 -2.77
CA TYR A 102 -9.64 5.00 -2.81
C TYR A 102 -10.14 5.27 -4.23
N HIS A 103 -9.26 5.70 -5.14
CA HIS A 103 -9.61 5.91 -6.54
C HIS A 103 -10.05 4.60 -7.21
N GLU A 104 -9.27 3.52 -7.03
CA GLU A 104 -9.63 2.20 -7.57
C GLU A 104 -10.84 1.58 -6.88
N ASN A 105 -11.07 1.88 -5.60
CA ASN A 105 -12.25 1.46 -4.85
C ASN A 105 -13.48 2.36 -5.10
N SER A 106 -13.47 3.16 -6.17
CA SER A 106 -14.55 4.06 -6.60
C SER A 106 -14.92 5.20 -5.64
N ASN A 107 -14.11 5.47 -4.62
CA ASN A 107 -14.27 6.63 -3.73
C ASN A 107 -13.39 7.81 -4.19
N LYS A 108 -13.77 8.39 -5.32
CA LYS A 108 -13.01 9.49 -5.95
C LYS A 108 -12.90 10.73 -5.07
N GLY A 109 -13.95 11.04 -4.30
CA GLY A 109 -13.96 12.19 -3.39
C GLY A 109 -12.87 12.08 -2.33
N ARG A 110 -12.76 10.91 -1.68
CA ARG A 110 -11.71 10.65 -0.68
C ARG A 110 -10.32 10.67 -1.29
N ALA A 111 -10.16 10.15 -2.51
CA ALA A 111 -8.88 10.19 -3.21
C ALA A 111 -8.40 11.63 -3.47
N ILE A 112 -9.29 12.52 -3.94
CA ILE A 112 -8.97 13.94 -4.18
C ILE A 112 -8.57 14.63 -2.88
N GLU A 113 -9.38 14.46 -1.81
CA GLU A 113 -9.11 15.06 -0.50
C GLU A 113 -7.71 14.71 0.02
N LEU A 114 -7.31 13.44 -0.09
CA LEU A 114 -5.98 13.00 0.35
C LEU A 114 -4.84 13.64 -0.45
N VAL A 115 -5.01 13.77 -1.77
CA VAL A 115 -4.02 14.47 -2.61
C VAL A 115 -3.92 15.94 -2.24
N GLU A 116 -5.05 16.61 -2.00
CA GLU A 116 -5.06 18.01 -1.57
C GLU A 116 -4.38 18.21 -0.21
N LEU A 117 -4.62 17.31 0.74
CA LEU A 117 -3.94 17.32 2.05
C LEU A 117 -2.44 17.11 1.91
N ALA A 118 -2.00 16.24 0.99
CA ALA A 118 -0.58 16.04 0.70
C ALA A 118 0.07 17.32 0.14
N ILE A 119 -0.60 17.99 -0.81
CA ILE A 119 -0.11 19.23 -1.43
C ILE A 119 -0.03 20.37 -0.41
N LYS A 120 -1.02 20.49 0.49
CA LYS A 120 -1.05 21.52 1.54
C LYS A 120 0.03 21.31 2.62
N SER A 121 0.64 20.13 2.68
CA SER A 121 1.70 19.79 3.64
C SER A 121 3.13 20.04 3.12
N LEU A 122 3.26 20.67 1.94
CA LEU A 122 4.53 21.05 1.33
C LEU A 122 5.10 22.36 1.87
#